data_AF-A0A2E7C8J4-F1
#
_entry.id   AF-A0A2E7C8J4-F1
#
_cell.length_a   1.000
_cell.length_b   1.000
_cell.length_c   1.000
_cell.angle_alpha   90.00
_cell.angle_beta   90.00
_cell.angle_gamma   90.00
#
_symmetry.space_group_name_H-M   'P 1'
#
loop_
_entity.id
_entity.type
_entity.pdbx_description
1 polymer ?
#
loop_
_entity_poly.entity_id
_entity_poly.type
_entity_poly.pdbx_seq_one_letter_code
_entity_poly.pdbx_strand_id
1 'polypeptide(L)'
;MAGCGVNQPPAPEPPQEQPAGVASPEVVEPSLQNASTEQACTEPRPQVCTMEYNPVCALRDGGRRETLSSPCNACADAGVVSYTPGVCDSDA
;
A
#
# COMPACT_ATOMS: atom_id res chain seq x y z
N MET A 1 -2.96 15.67 -42.61
CA MET A 1 -2.78 16.15 -41.23
C MET A 1 -3.32 15.04 -40.33
N ALA A 2 -2.47 14.09 -39.98
CA ALA A 2 -2.87 12.82 -39.38
C ALA A 2 -3.00 12.96 -37.86
N GLY A 3 -4.15 12.55 -37.32
CA GLY A 3 -4.47 12.64 -35.90
C GLY A 3 -3.67 11.64 -35.07
N CYS A 4 -3.17 12.11 -33.93
CA CYS A 4 -2.64 11.25 -32.87
C CYS A 4 -3.80 10.76 -32.02
N GLY A 5 -4.48 9.70 -32.49
CA GLY A 5 -5.37 8.90 -31.65
C GLY A 5 -4.52 8.10 -30.68
N VAL A 6 -4.41 8.55 -29.44
CA VAL A 6 -3.76 7.79 -28.37
C VAL A 6 -4.67 6.61 -28.01
N ASN A 7 -4.38 5.44 -28.58
CA ASN A 7 -4.86 4.17 -28.05
C ASN A 7 -4.14 3.96 -26.71
N GLN A 8 -4.79 4.37 -25.63
CA GLN A 8 -4.32 4.16 -24.28
C GLN A 8 -4.44 2.65 -23.98
N PRO A 9 -3.33 1.93 -23.78
CA PRO A 9 -3.42 0.53 -23.37
C PRO A 9 -4.12 0.45 -22.01
N PRO A 10 -4.95 -0.58 -21.76
CA PRO A 10 -5.59 -0.75 -20.46
C PRO A 10 -4.50 -0.85 -19.39
N ALA A 11 -4.71 -0.16 -18.27
CA ALA A 11 -3.83 -0.29 -17.11
C ALA A 11 -3.66 -1.78 -16.77
N PRO A 12 -2.43 -2.26 -16.55
CA PRO A 12 -2.26 -3.61 -16.04
C PRO A 12 -2.95 -3.67 -14.67
N GLU A 13 -3.93 -4.57 -14.54
CA GLU A 13 -4.54 -4.89 -13.25
C GLU A 13 -3.42 -5.17 -12.23
N PRO A 14 -3.52 -4.66 -10.99
CA PRO A 14 -2.50 -4.91 -9.99
C PRO A 14 -2.41 -6.43 -9.75
N PRO A 15 -1.20 -7.01 -9.65
CA PRO A 15 -1.05 -8.36 -9.15
C PRO A 15 -1.52 -8.37 -7.69
N GLN A 16 -2.77 -8.79 -7.49
CA GLN A 16 -3.27 -9.13 -6.18
C GLN A 16 -2.63 -10.47 -5.80
N GLU A 17 -1.40 -10.43 -5.28
CA GLU A 17 -0.81 -11.60 -4.63
C GLU A 17 -1.51 -11.79 -3.29
N GLN A 18 -2.58 -12.57 -3.38
CA GLN A 18 -3.25 -13.22 -2.27
C GLN A 18 -2.22 -14.10 -1.53
N PRO A 19 -2.16 -14.06 -0.18
CA PRO A 19 -1.36 -15.05 0.53
C PRO A 19 -2.01 -16.43 0.39
N ALA A 20 -1.26 -17.36 -0.21
CA ALA A 20 -1.62 -18.76 -0.28
C ALA A 20 -1.43 -19.44 1.10
N GLY A 21 -2.55 -19.65 1.80
CA GLY A 21 -2.88 -20.93 2.44
C GLY A 21 -2.57 -21.11 3.93
N VAL A 22 -3.63 -21.20 4.75
CA VAL A 22 -3.94 -22.44 5.51
C VAL A 22 -5.44 -22.50 5.83
N ALA A 23 -5.99 -23.71 5.80
CA ALA A 23 -7.39 -24.13 5.83
C ALA A 23 -8.40 -23.34 6.71
N SER A 24 -9.55 -23.05 6.10
CA SER A 24 -10.88 -22.64 6.64
C SER A 24 -11.46 -23.56 7.74
N PRO A 25 -12.66 -23.28 8.31
CA PRO A 25 -13.44 -22.03 8.42
C PRO A 25 -13.87 -21.72 9.88
N GLU A 26 -14.05 -20.46 10.24
CA GLU A 26 -15.22 -20.03 11.04
C GLU A 26 -15.38 -18.51 10.97
N VAL A 27 -16.42 -18.11 10.24
CA VAL A 27 -17.20 -16.88 10.28
C VAL A 27 -16.72 -15.78 11.24
N VAL A 28 -16.12 -14.73 10.67
CA VAL A 28 -16.32 -13.37 11.18
C VAL A 28 -16.80 -12.52 10.02
N GLU A 29 -18.02 -12.04 10.16
CA GLU A 29 -18.80 -11.27 9.21
C GLU A 29 -17.97 -10.08 8.68
N PRO A 30 -17.88 -9.85 7.34
CA PRO A 30 -17.11 -8.73 6.80
C PRO A 30 -17.97 -7.47 6.91
N SER A 31 -18.12 -6.93 8.11
CA SER A 31 -18.82 -5.67 8.31
C SER A 31 -18.05 -4.80 9.30
N LEU A 32 -17.61 -3.65 8.79
CA LEU A 32 -16.92 -2.53 9.45
C LEU A 32 -15.38 -2.57 9.56
N GLN A 33 -14.65 -3.47 8.90
CA GLN A 33 -13.17 -3.34 8.80
C GLN A 33 -12.70 -2.36 7.70
N ASN A 34 -13.62 -1.81 6.91
CA ASN A 34 -13.32 -1.00 5.72
C ASN A 34 -13.51 0.52 5.93
N ALA A 35 -13.22 1.03 7.12
CA ALA A 35 -13.25 2.47 7.44
C ALA A 35 -11.92 3.00 7.98
N SER A 36 -10.86 2.19 7.95
CA SER A 36 -9.52 2.59 8.34
C SER A 36 -8.64 2.47 7.10
N THR A 37 -8.40 3.59 6.41
CA THR A 37 -7.43 3.65 5.30
C THR A 37 -5.98 3.46 5.76
N GLU A 38 -5.77 3.20 7.05
CA GLU A 38 -4.49 3.01 7.71
C GLU A 38 -4.16 1.52 7.86
N GLN A 39 -3.15 1.08 7.14
CA GLN A 39 -2.64 -0.28 7.05
C GLN A 39 -1.42 -0.43 7.95
N ALA A 40 -1.46 -1.37 8.90
CA ALA A 40 -0.34 -1.60 9.83
C ALA A 40 0.80 -2.39 9.16
N CYS A 41 2.05 -2.08 9.53
CA CYS A 41 3.21 -2.87 9.11
C CYS A 41 3.41 -4.06 10.07
N THR A 42 3.38 -5.28 9.52
CA THR A 42 3.53 -6.53 10.29
C THR A 42 4.88 -7.19 10.01
N GLU A 43 5.39 -7.97 10.96
CA GLU A 43 6.58 -8.80 10.76
C GLU A 43 6.27 -10.11 10.00
N PRO A 44 7.22 -10.66 9.22
CA PRO A 44 8.56 -10.12 8.95
C PRO A 44 8.55 -9.00 7.90
N ARG A 45 9.36 -7.96 8.15
CA ARG A 45 9.43 -6.80 7.28
C ARG A 45 10.21 -7.08 5.99
N PRO A 46 9.74 -6.58 4.83
CA PRO A 46 10.41 -6.78 3.56
C PRO A 46 11.80 -6.14 3.60
N GLN A 47 12.80 -6.87 3.14
CA GLN A 47 14.19 -6.38 3.02
C GLN A 47 14.52 -5.92 1.60
N VAL A 48 13.69 -6.30 0.62
CA VAL A 48 13.86 -6.00 -0.79
C VAL A 48 12.52 -5.51 -1.33
N CYS A 49 12.53 -4.32 -1.93
CA CYS A 49 11.39 -3.73 -2.60
C CYS A 49 11.69 -3.54 -4.09
N THR A 50 10.67 -3.62 -4.92
CA THR A 50 10.76 -3.29 -6.35
C THR A 50 10.82 -1.77 -6.53
N MET A 51 11.08 -1.33 -7.77
CA MET A 51 11.05 0.10 -8.14
C MET A 51 9.62 0.61 -8.37
N GLU A 52 8.66 0.13 -7.59
CA GLU A 52 7.26 0.56 -7.64
C GLU A 52 7.10 1.94 -7.00
N TYR A 53 6.33 2.81 -7.65
CA TYR A 53 5.98 4.13 -7.13
C TYR A 53 4.46 4.25 -6.96
N ASN A 54 4.01 4.00 -5.73
CA ASN A 54 2.63 4.08 -5.27
C ASN A 54 2.64 4.77 -3.90
N PRO A 55 2.71 6.11 -3.85
CA PRO A 55 3.09 6.81 -2.63
C PRO A 55 2.09 6.57 -1.50
N VAL A 56 2.63 6.50 -0.28
CA VAL A 56 1.89 6.28 0.96
C VAL A 56 2.31 7.28 2.03
N CYS A 57 1.39 7.62 2.92
CA CYS A 57 1.68 8.43 4.09
C CYS A 57 1.96 7.48 5.26
N ALA A 58 3.24 7.31 5.57
CA ALA A 58 3.70 6.41 6.62
C ALA A 58 3.69 7.08 7.98
N LEU A 59 3.13 6.42 8.99
CA LEU A 59 3.19 6.80 10.39
C LEU A 59 4.37 6.08 11.05
N ARG A 60 5.28 6.85 11.66
CA ARG A 60 6.40 6.31 12.43
C ARG A 60 6.08 6.14 13.91
N ASP A 61 6.82 5.24 14.55
CA ASP A 61 6.94 5.15 15.99
C ASP A 61 7.42 6.51 16.54
N GLY A 62 6.55 7.19 17.28
CA GLY A 62 6.73 8.59 17.69
C GLY A 62 5.80 9.60 17.01
N GLY A 63 4.87 9.15 16.16
CA GLY A 63 3.75 9.96 15.68
C GLY A 63 4.06 10.91 14.51
N ARG A 64 5.27 10.83 13.94
CA ARG A 64 5.63 11.58 12.73
C ARG A 64 5.04 10.90 11.50
N ARG A 65 4.61 11.70 10.53
CA ARG A 65 4.15 11.22 9.23
C ARG A 65 5.09 11.70 8.13
N GLU A 66 5.32 10.86 7.13
CA GLU A 66 6.10 11.20 5.95
C GLU A 66 5.58 10.45 4.73
N THR A 67 5.75 11.05 3.55
CA THR A 67 5.41 10.42 2.29
C THR A 67 6.53 9.47 1.85
N LEU A 68 6.22 8.18 1.69
CA LEU A 68 7.13 7.15 1.19
C LEU A 68 6.70 6.63 -0.18
N SER A 69 7.66 6.15 -0.97
CA SER A 69 7.47 5.83 -2.39
C SER A 69 6.51 4.68 -2.68
N SER A 70 6.38 3.72 -1.76
CA SER A 70 5.47 2.57 -1.91
C SER A 70 5.15 1.94 -0.55
N PRO A 71 4.08 1.12 -0.44
CA PRO A 71 3.79 0.34 0.76
C PRO A 71 4.95 -0.53 1.23
N CYS A 72 5.66 -1.16 0.28
CA CYS A 72 6.84 -1.97 0.58
C CYS A 72 7.94 -1.13 1.21
N ASN A 73 8.28 0.02 0.60
CA ASN A 73 9.30 0.92 1.12
C ASN A 73 8.92 1.48 2.50
N ALA A 74 7.62 1.67 2.76
CA ALA A 74 7.14 2.07 4.08
C ALA A 74 7.38 1.00 5.15
N CYS A 75 6.90 -0.23 4.93
CA CYS A 75 7.07 -1.28 5.92
C CYS A 75 8.48 -1.90 5.98
N ALA A 76 9.35 -1.61 5.02
CA ALA A 76 10.76 -1.98 5.08
C ALA A 76 11.52 -1.19 6.17
N ASP A 77 11.12 0.05 6.44
CA ASP A 77 11.70 0.86 7.51
C ASP A 77 11.14 0.41 8.86
N ALA A 78 12.00 -0.09 9.76
CA ALA A 78 11.61 -0.60 11.07
C ALA A 78 10.93 0.44 11.99
N GLY A 79 11.10 1.73 11.72
CA GLY A 79 10.48 2.81 12.46
C GLY A 79 9.06 3.16 12.00
N VAL A 80 8.54 2.56 10.92
CA VAL A 80 7.16 2.78 10.44
C VAL A 80 6.21 1.78 11.09
N VAL A 81 5.13 2.23 11.72
CA VAL A 81 4.14 1.37 12.38
C VAL A 81 2.91 1.10 11.51
N SER A 82 2.53 2.06 10.68
CA SER A 82 1.40 1.96 9.76
C SER A 82 1.57 2.93 8.59
N TYR A 83 0.74 2.81 7.56
CA TYR A 83 0.71 3.72 6.43
C TYR A 83 -0.70 3.85 5.88
N THR A 84 -1.00 4.98 5.24
CA THR A 84 -2.24 5.16 4.45
C THR A 84 -1.89 5.34 2.98
N PRO A 85 -2.69 4.83 2.03
CA PRO A 85 -2.48 5.10 0.61
C PRO A 85 -2.55 6.61 0.28
N GLY A 86 -1.66 7.09 -0.59
CA GLY A 86 -1.56 8.50 -0.97
C GLY A 86 -0.48 9.27 -0.23
N VAL A 87 -0.15 10.48 -0.69
CA VAL A 87 0.80 11.37 -0.02
C VAL A 87 0.21 11.93 1.29
N CYS A 88 1.06 12.38 2.22
CA CYS A 88 0.57 13.04 3.42
C CYS A 88 -0.01 14.43 3.12
N ASP A 89 -1.10 14.82 3.80
CA ASP A 89 -1.75 16.14 3.63
C ASP A 89 -0.82 17.33 3.93
N SER A 90 0.19 17.14 4.78
CA SER A 90 1.19 18.16 5.12
C SER A 90 2.23 18.39 4.02
N ASP A 91 2.29 17.52 3.01
CA ASP A 91 3.19 17.60 1.85
C ASP A 91 2.45 18.10 0.57
N ALA A 92 1.17 18.48 0.69
CA ALA A 92 0.30 18.93 -0.41
C ALA A 92 0.36 20.44 -0.68
#